data_AF-A0A3D5P345-F1
#
_entry.id   AF-A0A3D5P345-F1
#
_cell.length_a   1.000
_cell.length_b   1.000
_cell.length_c   1.000
_cell.angle_alpha   90.00
_cell.angle_beta   90.00
_cell.angle_gamma   90.00
#
_symmetry.space_group_name_H-M   'P 1'
#
loop_
_entity.id
_entity.type
_entity.pdbx_description
1 polymer ?
#
loop_
_entity_poly.entity_id
_entity_poly.type
_entity_poly.pdbx_seq_one_letter_code
_entity_poly.pdbx_strand_id
1 'polypeptide(L)'
;PRLSEQWFVSMKPLAEPALAASKEGTITFTPPHWKRVYEHWMENIQDWCISRQLWWGHRIPVWYCGDCGEVIVAREDPTSCPQCGGDSLEQDPDVLDTWFSSQLWPFSVFGWPEDTNDVSAFYPGHTMVTAPEILFFWVARMVMMGYEFKGETPFTEV
;
A
#
# COMPACT_ATOMS: atom_id res chain seq x y z
N PRO A 1 15.49 -17.66 -12.27
CA PRO A 1 14.23 -16.87 -12.20
C PRO A 1 13.38 -17.10 -13.46
N ARG A 2 12.05 -17.16 -13.33
CA ARG A 2 11.11 -17.15 -14.47
C ARG A 2 10.56 -15.73 -14.61
N LEU A 3 10.34 -15.29 -15.85
CA LEU A 3 9.67 -14.03 -16.14
C LEU A 3 8.17 -14.30 -16.24
N SER A 4 7.38 -13.46 -15.56
CA SER A 4 5.92 -13.46 -15.63
C SER A 4 5.44 -12.02 -15.54
N GLU A 5 4.34 -11.72 -16.23
CA GLU A 5 3.64 -10.43 -16.07
C GLU A 5 3.01 -10.37 -14.68
N GLN A 6 3.19 -9.23 -13.99
CA GLN A 6 2.78 -9.02 -12.61
C GLN A 6 2.46 -7.54 -12.40
N TRP A 7 1.71 -7.25 -11.33
CA TRP A 7 1.37 -5.90 -10.92
C TRP A 7 2.44 -5.33 -9.99
N PHE A 8 2.95 -4.15 -10.32
CA PHE A 8 3.96 -3.45 -9.55
C PHE A 8 3.50 -2.06 -9.14
N VAL A 9 3.91 -1.63 -7.96
CA VAL A 9 3.76 -0.25 -7.49
C VAL A 9 5.11 0.44 -7.54
N SER A 10 5.13 1.65 -8.12
CA SER A 10 6.33 2.48 -8.12
C SER A 10 6.59 3.02 -6.73
N MET A 11 7.66 2.55 -6.09
CA MET A 11 7.86 2.80 -4.66
C MET A 11 8.64 4.07 -4.35
N LYS A 12 9.48 4.54 -5.29
CA LYS A 12 10.30 5.75 -5.09
C LYS A 12 9.49 6.99 -4.68
N PRO A 13 8.43 7.40 -5.40
CA PRO A 13 7.67 8.59 -5.02
C PRO A 13 6.99 8.45 -3.65
N LEU A 14 6.57 7.24 -3.29
CA LEU A 14 5.96 6.95 -1.98
C LEU A 14 6.98 6.97 -0.85
N ALA A 15 8.24 6.58 -1.13
CA ALA A 15 9.31 6.52 -0.14
C ALA A 15 9.90 7.90 0.21
N GLU A 16 9.88 8.86 -0.73
CA GLU A 16 10.43 10.20 -0.53
C GLU A 16 9.85 10.95 0.69
N PRO A 17 8.52 11.11 0.85
CA PRO A 17 7.97 11.82 2.02
C PRO A 17 8.21 11.04 3.33
N ALA A 18 8.14 9.72 3.29
CA ALA A 18 8.41 8.85 4.43
C ALA A 18 9.88 8.92 4.89
N LEU A 19 10.82 9.01 3.95
CA LEU A 19 12.24 9.22 4.23
C LEU A 19 12.50 10.62 4.80
N ALA A 20 11.85 11.65 4.26
CA ALA A 20 11.94 13.01 4.79
C ALA A 20 11.47 13.07 6.25
N ALA A 21 10.35 12.43 6.57
CA ALA A 21 9.81 12.35 7.93
C ALA A 21 10.79 11.75 8.95
N SER A 22 11.51 10.69 8.58
CA SER A 22 12.57 10.12 9.41
C SER A 22 13.73 11.09 9.58
N LYS A 23 14.21 11.70 8.48
CA LYS A 23 15.37 12.60 8.48
C LYS A 23 15.13 13.85 9.34
N GLU A 24 13.94 14.44 9.22
CA GLU A 24 13.49 15.62 9.95
C GLU A 24 13.17 15.33 11.43
N GLY A 25 12.97 14.06 11.79
CA GLY A 25 12.64 13.66 13.17
C GLY A 25 11.16 13.72 13.49
N THR A 26 10.30 13.85 12.49
CA THR A 26 8.83 13.68 12.61
C THR A 26 8.47 12.29 13.11
N ILE A 27 9.26 11.28 12.72
CA ILE A 27 9.18 9.92 13.22
C ILE A 27 10.47 9.62 14.00
N THR A 28 10.31 9.14 15.23
CA THR A 28 11.40 8.70 16.08
C THR A 28 11.37 7.17 16.24
N PHE A 29 12.54 6.57 16.45
CA PHE A 29 12.69 5.12 16.54
C PHE A 29 13.35 4.73 17.87
N THR A 30 12.78 3.73 18.53
CA THR A 30 13.29 3.16 19.77
C THR A 30 13.49 1.65 19.61
N PRO A 31 14.73 1.12 19.66
CA PRO A 31 15.99 1.85 19.90
C PRO A 31 16.48 2.73 18.71
N PRO A 32 17.28 3.79 18.97
CA PRO A 32 17.65 4.80 17.96
C PRO A 32 18.41 4.29 16.73
N HIS A 33 19.07 3.13 16.81
CA HIS A 33 19.84 2.60 15.68
C HIS A 33 18.95 2.17 14.51
N TRP A 34 17.67 1.87 14.76
CA TRP A 34 16.71 1.48 13.71
C TRP A 34 16.43 2.60 12.72
N LYS A 35 16.59 3.87 13.11
CA LYS A 35 16.48 5.02 12.20
C LYS A 35 17.39 4.86 10.98
N ARG A 36 18.67 4.52 11.20
CA ARG A 36 19.64 4.35 10.11
C ARG A 36 19.30 3.17 9.20
N VAL A 37 18.78 2.10 9.80
CA VAL A 37 18.37 0.88 9.09
C VAL A 37 17.14 1.17 8.21
N TYR A 38 16.16 1.90 8.74
CA TYR A 38 15.00 2.40 8.03
C TYR A 38 15.40 3.29 6.85
N GLU A 39 16.19 4.34 7.10
CA GLU A 39 16.61 5.29 6.07
C GLU A 39 17.38 4.60 4.93
N HIS A 40 18.31 3.70 5.27
CA HIS A 40 19.07 2.97 4.26
C HIS A 40 18.17 2.12 3.36
N TRP A 41 17.14 1.48 3.92
CA TRP A 41 16.21 0.68 3.13
C TRP A 41 15.34 1.55 2.21
N MET A 42 14.85 2.69 2.72
CA MET A 42 14.03 3.64 1.97
C MET A 42 14.81 4.25 0.79
N GLU A 43 16.10 4.57 0.97
CA GLU A 43 16.96 5.11 -0.09
C GLU A 43 17.21 4.13 -1.24
N ASN A 44 17.14 2.83 -0.98
CA ASN A 44 17.44 1.77 -1.96
C ASN A 44 16.18 1.01 -2.43
N ILE A 45 15.00 1.56 -2.14
CA ILE A 45 13.74 0.88 -2.37
C ILE A 45 13.53 0.56 -3.85
N GLN A 46 12.98 -0.63 -4.10
CA GLN A 46 12.62 -1.11 -5.43
C GLN A 46 11.10 -1.15 -5.57
N ASP A 47 10.64 -1.15 -6.82
CA ASP A 47 9.23 -1.30 -7.14
C ASP A 47 8.69 -2.63 -6.59
N TRP A 48 7.51 -2.57 -6.00
CA TRP A 48 6.97 -3.67 -5.23
C TRP A 48 5.98 -4.47 -6.09
N CYS A 49 6.30 -5.74 -6.32
CA CYS A 49 5.34 -6.69 -6.90
C CYS A 49 4.21 -6.96 -5.90
N ILE A 50 3.00 -6.49 -6.21
CA ILE A 50 1.82 -6.59 -5.34
C ILE A 50 0.88 -7.75 -5.70
N SER A 51 1.03 -8.36 -6.88
CA SER A 51 0.20 -9.51 -7.30
C SER A 51 0.73 -10.84 -6.77
N ARG A 52 -0.18 -11.75 -6.42
CA ARG A 52 0.13 -13.08 -5.88
C ARG A 52 -0.80 -14.11 -6.51
N GLN A 53 -0.23 -15.21 -6.99
CA GLN A 53 -0.98 -16.37 -7.50
C GLN A 53 -1.40 -17.28 -6.33
N LEU A 54 -2.15 -16.71 -5.39
CA LEU A 54 -2.64 -17.37 -4.18
C LEU A 54 -4.17 -17.40 -4.18
N TRP A 55 -4.72 -18.32 -3.41
CA TRP A 55 -6.17 -18.47 -3.27
C TRP A 55 -6.75 -17.54 -2.19
N TRP A 56 -5.90 -17.04 -1.29
CA TRP A 56 -6.29 -16.20 -0.17
C TRP A 56 -5.71 -14.81 -0.31
N GLY A 57 -6.60 -13.81 -0.32
CA GLY A 57 -6.26 -12.40 -0.40
C GLY A 57 -7.39 -11.60 -1.04
N HIS A 58 -7.24 -10.28 -1.09
CA HIS A 58 -8.19 -9.44 -1.80
C HIS A 58 -7.91 -9.56 -3.31
N ARG A 59 -8.91 -9.92 -4.11
CA ARG A 59 -8.74 -9.99 -5.57
C ARG A 59 -8.34 -8.62 -6.12
N ILE A 60 -7.42 -8.62 -7.07
CA ILE A 60 -7.00 -7.37 -7.72
C ILE A 60 -8.22 -6.80 -8.49
N PRO A 61 -8.53 -5.50 -8.34
CA PRO A 61 -9.66 -4.87 -9.01
C PRO A 61 -9.29 -4.50 -10.46
N VAL A 62 -8.88 -5.51 -11.23
CA VAL A 62 -8.56 -5.39 -12.65
C VAL A 62 -9.36 -6.42 -13.43
N TRP A 63 -9.89 -6.01 -14.57
CA TRP A 63 -10.65 -6.86 -15.49
C TRP A 63 -10.04 -6.80 -16.89
N TYR A 64 -10.11 -7.91 -17.60
CA TYR A 64 -9.70 -8.04 -18.99
C TYR A 64 -10.94 -8.18 -19.87
N CYS A 65 -11.02 -7.37 -20.92
CA CYS A 65 -12.07 -7.53 -21.92
C CYS A 65 -11.72 -8.65 -22.91
N GLY A 66 -12.57 -9.68 -22.98
CA GLY A 66 -12.42 -10.79 -23.92
C GLY A 66 -12.57 -10.40 -25.39
N ASP A 67 -13.31 -9.31 -25.68
CA ASP A 67 -13.60 -8.89 -27.06
C ASP A 67 -12.48 -8.04 -27.68
N CYS A 68 -11.84 -7.17 -26.90
CA CYS A 68 -10.83 -6.23 -27.40
C CYS A 68 -9.49 -6.26 -26.66
N GLY A 69 -9.37 -7.02 -25.56
CA GLY A 69 -8.14 -7.14 -24.77
C GLY A 69 -7.86 -5.98 -23.82
N GLU A 70 -8.79 -5.04 -23.66
CA GLU A 70 -8.60 -3.87 -22.79
C GLU A 70 -8.44 -4.27 -21.33
N VAL A 71 -7.50 -3.62 -20.64
CA VAL A 71 -7.24 -3.77 -19.20
C VAL A 71 -7.99 -2.68 -18.45
N ILE A 72 -8.96 -3.07 -17.63
CA ILE A 72 -9.90 -2.18 -16.97
C ILE A 72 -9.61 -2.19 -15.46
N VAL A 73 -9.31 -1.04 -14.88
CA VAL A 73 -9.17 -0.88 -13.42
C VAL A 73 -10.39 -0.13 -12.89
N ALA A 74 -11.12 -0.73 -11.95
CA ALA A 74 -12.38 -0.17 -11.47
C ALA A 74 -12.60 -0.39 -9.97
N ARG A 75 -13.26 0.56 -9.30
CA ARG A 75 -13.64 0.42 -7.88
C ARG A 75 -14.90 -0.42 -7.68
N GLU A 76 -15.77 -0.38 -8.68
CA GLU A 76 -17.00 -1.17 -8.75
C GLU A 76 -16.88 -2.10 -9.95
N ASP A 77 -17.47 -3.29 -9.86
CA ASP A 77 -17.40 -4.30 -10.91
C ASP A 77 -17.96 -3.73 -12.23
N PRO A 78 -17.14 -3.65 -13.29
CA PRO A 78 -17.59 -3.14 -14.58
C PRO A 78 -18.59 -4.11 -15.20
N THR A 79 -19.65 -3.56 -15.80
CA THR A 79 -20.68 -4.34 -16.52
C THR A 79 -20.47 -4.34 -18.04
N SER A 80 -19.63 -3.44 -18.55
CA SER A 80 -19.25 -3.36 -19.96
C SER A 80 -17.86 -2.77 -20.12
N CYS A 81 -17.18 -3.12 -21.20
CA CYS A 81 -15.88 -2.58 -21.54
C CYS A 81 -16.02 -1.10 -21.94
N PRO A 82 -15.25 -0.19 -21.32
CA PRO A 82 -15.33 1.24 -21.62
C PRO A 82 -14.83 1.58 -23.04
N GLN A 83 -14.05 0.68 -23.66
CA GLN A 83 -13.46 0.90 -24.98
C GLN A 83 -14.33 0.36 -26.13
N CYS A 84 -14.80 -0.90 -26.05
CA CYS A 84 -15.56 -1.53 -27.14
C CYS A 84 -17.05 -1.73 -26.85
N GLY A 85 -17.50 -1.53 -25.61
CA GLY A 85 -18.88 -1.76 -25.18
C GLY A 85 -19.26 -3.24 -25.01
N GLY A 86 -18.32 -4.17 -25.21
CA GLY A 86 -18.52 -5.60 -24.98
C GLY A 86 -18.77 -5.94 -23.51
N ASP A 87 -19.44 -7.06 -23.25
CA ASP A 87 -19.80 -7.55 -21.91
C ASP A 87 -18.95 -8.75 -21.47
N SER A 88 -18.08 -9.26 -22.34
CA SER A 88 -17.11 -10.31 -22.01
C SER A 88 -15.99 -9.73 -21.15
N LEU A 89 -16.17 -9.74 -19.83
CA LEU A 89 -15.22 -9.23 -18.85
C LEU A 89 -14.80 -10.33 -17.88
N GLU A 90 -13.49 -10.52 -17.71
CA GLU A 90 -12.92 -11.46 -16.75
C GLU A 90 -12.03 -10.74 -15.75
N GLN A 91 -12.33 -10.85 -14.45
CA GLN A 91 -11.48 -10.27 -13.40
C GLN A 91 -10.17 -11.04 -13.27
N ASP A 92 -9.06 -10.33 -13.06
CA ASP A 92 -7.75 -10.89 -12.79
C ASP A 92 -7.83 -11.97 -11.67
N PRO A 93 -7.29 -13.18 -11.89
CA PRO A 93 -7.33 -14.25 -10.91
C PRO A 93 -6.38 -14.01 -9.73
N ASP A 94 -5.42 -13.08 -9.85
CA ASP A 94 -4.46 -12.79 -8.78
C ASP A 94 -5.10 -12.06 -7.60
N VAL A 95 -4.48 -12.26 -6.44
CA VAL A 95 -4.79 -11.53 -5.22
C VAL A 95 -3.67 -10.56 -4.85
N LEU A 96 -4.02 -9.53 -4.09
CA LEU A 96 -3.09 -8.57 -3.52
C LEU A 96 -2.25 -9.23 -2.42
N ASP A 97 -0.98 -8.84 -2.34
CA ASP A 97 -0.08 -9.17 -1.25
C ASP A 97 -0.71 -8.79 0.10
N THR A 98 -0.58 -9.63 1.12
CA THR A 98 -1.09 -9.37 2.48
C THR A 98 -0.53 -8.06 3.04
N TRP A 99 0.71 -7.71 2.70
CA TRP A 99 1.30 -6.43 3.12
C TRP A 99 0.62 -5.21 2.48
N PHE A 100 -0.06 -5.40 1.34
CA PHE A 100 -0.75 -4.33 0.62
C PHE A 100 -2.04 -3.90 1.31
N SER A 101 -2.71 -4.80 2.02
CA SER A 101 -3.82 -4.43 2.90
C SER A 101 -3.35 -3.98 4.28
N SER A 102 -2.33 -4.64 4.85
CA SER A 102 -1.87 -4.34 6.22
C SER A 102 -1.23 -2.95 6.36
N GLN A 103 -0.66 -2.39 5.30
CA GLN A 103 -0.14 -1.01 5.28
C GLN A 103 -1.23 0.06 5.52
N LEU A 104 -2.51 -0.28 5.33
CA LEU A 104 -3.63 0.64 5.52
C LEU A 104 -4.15 0.65 6.97
N TRP A 105 -3.58 -0.22 7.84
CA TRP A 105 -4.02 -0.40 9.23
C TRP A 105 -4.20 0.90 10.03
N PRO A 106 -3.32 1.93 9.93
CA PRO A 106 -3.41 3.11 10.80
C PRO A 106 -4.71 3.91 10.68
N PHE A 107 -5.45 3.75 9.59
CA PHE A 107 -6.68 4.48 9.32
C PHE A 107 -7.86 3.55 8.93
N SER A 108 -7.59 2.38 8.33
CA SER A 108 -8.67 1.46 7.92
C SER A 108 -9.45 0.90 9.09
N VAL A 109 -8.81 0.70 10.25
CA VAL A 109 -9.48 0.21 11.47
C VAL A 109 -10.48 1.21 12.05
N PHE A 110 -10.41 2.47 11.63
CA PHE A 110 -11.31 3.55 12.07
C PHE A 110 -12.41 3.87 11.04
N GLY A 111 -12.49 3.12 9.94
CA GLY A 111 -13.55 3.28 8.94
C GLY A 111 -13.14 4.01 7.65
N TRP A 112 -11.86 4.34 7.47
CA TRP A 112 -11.34 4.76 6.17
C TRP A 112 -11.60 3.63 5.14
N PRO A 113 -12.06 3.94 3.90
CA PRO A 113 -11.96 5.22 3.19
C PRO A 113 -13.03 6.27 3.51
N GLU A 114 -14.01 5.96 4.36
CA GLU A 114 -15.01 6.95 4.78
C GLU A 114 -14.43 7.94 5.79
N ASP A 115 -14.90 9.19 5.75
CA ASP A 115 -14.49 10.25 6.69
C ASP A 115 -15.29 10.15 7.99
N THR A 116 -14.98 9.13 8.78
CA THR A 116 -15.63 8.89 10.06
C THR A 116 -15.06 9.78 11.17
N ASN A 117 -15.86 10.00 12.21
CA ASN A 117 -15.40 10.70 13.41
C ASN A 117 -14.19 10.00 14.06
N ASP A 118 -14.10 8.67 13.97
CA ASP A 118 -13.02 7.89 14.57
C ASP A 118 -11.69 8.13 13.85
N VAL A 119 -11.68 8.17 12.50
CA VAL A 119 -10.45 8.50 11.75
C VAL A 119 -9.96 9.89 12.17
N SER A 120 -10.86 10.87 12.26
CA SER A 120 -10.51 12.24 12.66
C SER A 120 -10.05 12.34 14.13
N ALA A 121 -10.53 11.47 15.01
CA ALA A 121 -10.20 11.51 16.44
C ALA A 121 -8.90 10.77 16.79
N PHE A 122 -8.58 9.69 16.06
CA PHE A 122 -7.51 8.75 16.43
C PHE A 122 -6.32 8.72 15.45
N TYR A 123 -6.42 9.40 14.31
CA TYR A 123 -5.31 9.58 13.38
C TYR A 123 -4.77 11.02 13.46
N PRO A 124 -3.44 11.22 13.54
CA PRO A 124 -2.39 10.22 13.60
C PRO A 124 -2.26 9.56 14.98
N GLY A 125 -1.76 8.32 15.01
CA GLY A 125 -1.41 7.64 16.26
C GLY A 125 -0.14 8.21 16.91
N HIS A 126 0.19 7.77 18.13
CA HIS A 126 1.41 8.22 18.81
C HIS A 126 2.54 7.19 18.70
N THR A 127 2.37 5.99 19.27
CA THR A 127 3.42 4.96 19.34
C THR A 127 2.99 3.68 18.62
N MET A 128 3.81 3.21 17.68
CA MET A 128 3.67 1.93 16.98
C MET A 128 4.62 0.89 17.58
N VAL A 129 4.12 0.10 18.52
CA VAL A 129 4.92 -0.96 19.14
C VAL A 129 4.94 -2.19 18.25
N THR A 130 6.12 -2.55 17.76
CA THR A 130 6.29 -3.76 16.93
C THR A 130 7.70 -4.32 17.01
N ALA A 131 7.89 -5.47 16.36
CA ALA A 131 9.17 -6.16 16.28
C ALA A 131 9.95 -5.70 15.02
N PRO A 132 11.29 -5.63 15.08
CA PRO A 132 12.11 -5.10 13.98
C PRO A 132 12.03 -5.90 12.69
N GLU A 133 11.62 -7.17 12.75
CA GLU A 133 11.49 -8.09 11.62
C GLU A 133 10.50 -7.58 10.55
N ILE A 134 9.53 -6.74 10.94
CA ILE A 134 8.52 -6.18 10.04
C ILE A 134 8.61 -4.66 9.88
N LEU A 135 9.75 -4.06 10.27
CA LEU A 135 10.03 -2.64 10.08
C LEU A 135 9.87 -2.22 8.61
N PHE A 136 10.34 -3.04 7.67
CA PHE A 136 10.28 -2.72 6.23
C PHE A 136 8.98 -3.17 5.57
N PHE A 137 8.50 -4.36 5.92
CA PHE A 137 7.30 -4.94 5.31
C PHE A 137 6.03 -4.26 5.77
N TRP A 138 6.02 -3.69 6.99
CA TRP A 138 4.83 -3.11 7.58
C TRP A 138 5.00 -1.65 7.97
N VAL A 139 5.91 -1.32 8.89
CA VAL A 139 6.04 0.05 9.41
C VAL A 139 6.34 1.03 8.28
N ALA A 140 7.34 0.75 7.43
CA ALA A 140 7.67 1.62 6.31
C ALA A 140 6.50 1.79 5.33
N ARG A 141 5.73 0.72 5.07
CA ARG A 141 4.55 0.77 4.20
C ARG A 141 3.44 1.61 4.80
N MET A 142 3.18 1.47 6.11
CA MET A 142 2.22 2.32 6.82
C MET A 142 2.60 3.80 6.73
N VAL A 143 3.88 4.13 6.92
CA VAL A 143 4.35 5.52 6.82
C VAL A 143 4.13 6.07 5.41
N MET A 144 4.50 5.31 4.36
CA MET A 144 4.26 5.70 2.98
C MET A 144 2.77 5.99 2.71
N MET A 145 1.88 5.09 3.15
CA MET A 145 0.44 5.24 2.92
C MET A 145 -0.21 6.33 3.76
N GLY A 146 0.33 6.61 4.95
CA GLY A 146 -0.08 7.79 5.72
C GLY A 146 0.17 9.07 4.93
N TYR A 147 1.36 9.23 4.36
CA TYR A 147 1.65 10.41 3.54
C TYR A 147 0.83 10.43 2.24
N GLU A 148 0.67 9.29 1.56
CA GLU A 148 -0.10 9.21 0.31
C GLU A 148 -1.58 9.57 0.49
N PHE A 149 -2.24 9.01 1.52
CA PHE A 149 -3.69 9.15 1.68
C PHE A 149 -4.13 10.22 2.68
N LYS A 150 -3.27 10.58 3.64
CA LYS A 150 -3.59 11.53 4.71
C LYS A 150 -2.66 12.75 4.75
N GLY A 151 -1.54 12.72 4.03
CA GLY A 151 -0.59 13.84 3.96
C GLY A 151 0.28 14.02 5.21
N GLU A 152 0.20 13.12 6.18
CA GLU A 152 0.96 13.16 7.44
C GLU A 152 1.41 11.77 7.88
N THR A 153 2.27 11.69 8.90
CA THR A 153 2.76 10.40 9.42
C THR A 153 1.64 9.66 10.16
N PRO A 154 1.50 8.32 10.02
CA PRO A 154 0.52 7.56 10.79
C PRO A 154 0.84 7.47 12.29
N PHE A 155 2.09 7.69 12.68
CA PHE A 155 2.56 7.68 14.06
C PHE A 155 3.87 8.47 14.22
N THR A 156 4.15 8.97 15.42
CA THR A 156 5.34 9.80 15.71
C THR A 156 6.48 9.01 16.36
N GLU A 157 6.19 7.86 16.96
CA GLU A 157 7.16 7.00 17.63
C GLU A 157 6.97 5.54 17.20
N VAL A 158 8.08 4.84 16.94
CA VAL A 158 8.13 3.41 16.63
C VAL A 158 9.09 2.71 17.57
#